data_AF-A0A9P3MXX6-F1
#
_entry.id   AF-A0A9P3MXX6-F1
#
_cell.length_a   1.000
_cell.length_b   1.000
_cell.length_c   1.000
_cell.angle_alpha   90.00
_cell.angle_beta   90.00
_cell.angle_gamma   90.00
#
_symmetry.space_group_name_H-M   'P 1'
#
loop_
_entity.id
_entity.type
_entity.pdbx_description
1 polymer ?
#
loop_
_entity_poly.entity_id
_entity_poly.type
_entity_poly.pdbx_seq_one_letter_code
_entity_poly.pdbx_strand_id
1 'polypeptide(L)'
;MLIYLQVKRVTRHVIRRELAPWETLLLGGFSGGMAAIAITPFDVIKTRMMTSPPGAAAAGMLTVGANLLATEGVGALYKGWLPRFFWIAPLGAMNFAGYELAKQAIDDVGEEGKVE
;
A
#
# COMPACT_ATOMS: atom_id res chain seq x y z
N MET A 1 25.94 -17.09 -1.70
CA MET A 1 26.69 -15.83 -1.48
C MET A 1 26.83 -14.98 -2.76
N LEU A 2 27.15 -15.57 -3.93
CA LEU A 2 27.35 -14.81 -5.18
C LEU A 2 26.08 -14.13 -5.73
N ILE A 3 24.91 -14.74 -5.59
CA ILE A 3 23.62 -14.17 -6.04
C ILE A 3 23.26 -12.90 -5.26
N TYR A 4 23.45 -12.92 -3.93
CA TYR A 4 23.20 -11.76 -3.06
C TYR A 4 24.06 -10.55 -3.47
N LEU A 5 25.31 -10.79 -3.86
CA LEU A 5 26.20 -9.71 -4.30
C LEU A 5 25.84 -9.16 -5.69
N GLN A 6 25.33 -10.00 -6.60
CA GLN A 6 24.83 -9.54 -7.91
C GLN A 6 23.58 -8.67 -7.73
N VAL A 7 22.63 -9.12 -6.90
CA VAL A 7 21.43 -8.35 -6.56
C VAL A 7 21.81 -7.01 -5.91
N LYS A 8 22.69 -7.02 -4.91
CA LYS A 8 23.16 -5.81 -4.21
C LYS A 8 23.91 -4.83 -5.14
N ARG A 9 24.53 -5.32 -6.22
CA ARG A 9 25.24 -4.48 -7.21
C ARG A 9 24.27 -3.81 -8.19
N VAL A 10 23.18 -4.48 -8.55
CA VAL A 10 22.11 -3.96 -9.43
C VAL A 10 21.19 -3.00 -8.67
N THR A 11 20.76 -3.34 -7.45
CA THR A 11 19.92 -2.46 -6.61
C THR A 11 20.56 -1.10 -6.35
N ARG A 12 21.89 -1.07 -6.19
CA ARG A 12 22.65 0.17 -5.94
C ARG A 12 22.70 1.11 -7.16
N HIS A 13 22.45 0.61 -8.38
CA HIS A 13 22.44 1.42 -9.60
C HIS A 13 21.08 2.08 -9.90
N VAL A 14 19.99 1.54 -9.33
CA VAL A 14 18.62 1.99 -9.61
C VAL A 14 18.15 3.07 -8.63
N ILE A 15 18.67 3.08 -7.40
CA ILE A 15 18.33 4.09 -6.38
C ILE A 15 19.26 5.30 -6.59
N ARG A 16 18.89 6.23 -7.48
CA ARG A 16 19.72 7.41 -7.83
C ARG A 16 19.20 8.77 -7.36
N ARG A 17 18.14 8.85 -6.56
CA ARG A 17 17.77 10.06 -5.81
C ARG A 17 17.13 9.68 -4.49
N GLU A 18 17.52 10.36 -3.41
CA GLU A 18 16.67 10.41 -2.22
C GLU A 18 15.48 11.30 -2.59
N LEU A 19 14.31 10.68 -2.84
CA LEU A 19 13.07 11.43 -3.00
C LEU A 19 12.72 12.04 -1.65
N ALA A 20 12.22 13.28 -1.66
CA ALA A 20 11.81 13.91 -0.42
C ALA A 20 10.73 13.05 0.27
N PRO A 21 10.66 13.04 1.61
CA PRO A 21 9.73 12.19 2.33
C PRO A 21 8.26 12.39 1.89
N TRP A 22 7.88 13.64 1.57
CA TRP A 22 6.55 13.97 1.06
C TRP A 22 6.30 13.42 -0.35
N GLU A 23 7.30 13.42 -1.24
CA GLU A 23 7.20 12.84 -2.58
C GLU A 23 7.03 11.33 -2.49
N THR A 24 7.79 10.68 -1.62
CA THR A 24 7.68 9.24 -1.37
C THR A 24 6.31 8.88 -0.81
N LEU A 25 5.76 9.73 0.07
CA LEU A 25 4.44 9.54 0.64
C LEU A 25 3.32 9.68 -0.39
N LEU A 26 3.42 10.68 -1.27
CA LEU A 26 2.44 10.89 -2.34
C LEU A 26 2.52 9.79 -3.41
N LEU A 27 3.72 9.41 -3.84
CA LEU A 27 3.91 8.32 -4.80
C LEU A 27 3.52 6.96 -4.21
N GLY A 28 3.84 6.73 -2.93
CA GLY A 28 3.40 5.55 -2.17
C GLY A 28 1.88 5.51 -1.98
N GLY A 29 1.25 6.64 -1.66
CA GLY A 29 -0.19 6.76 -1.54
C GLY A 29 -0.91 6.58 -2.88
N PHE A 30 -0.37 7.14 -3.96
CA PHE A 30 -0.93 7.01 -5.31
C PHE A 30 -0.79 5.58 -5.84
N SER A 31 0.40 4.99 -5.73
CA SER A 31 0.62 3.58 -6.11
C SER A 31 -0.21 2.62 -5.26
N GLY A 32 -0.30 2.87 -3.94
CA GLY A 32 -1.15 2.11 -3.03
C GLY A 32 -2.64 2.27 -3.32
N GLY A 33 -3.08 3.46 -3.72
CA GLY A 33 -4.44 3.74 -4.16
C GLY A 33 -4.80 2.99 -5.45
N MET A 34 -3.92 3.03 -6.45
CA MET A 34 -4.11 2.25 -7.69
C MET A 34 -4.11 0.74 -7.43
N ALA A 35 -3.21 0.26 -6.58
CA ALA A 35 -3.18 -1.15 -6.17
C ALA A 35 -4.46 -1.52 -5.40
N ALA A 36 -4.93 -0.66 -4.51
CA ALA A 36 -6.19 -0.86 -3.80
C ALA A 36 -7.36 -0.95 -4.78
N ILE A 37 -7.51 -0.02 -5.73
CA ILE A 37 -8.55 -0.04 -6.77
C ILE A 37 -8.53 -1.36 -7.56
N ALA A 38 -7.35 -1.86 -7.91
CA ALA A 38 -7.20 -3.13 -8.63
C ALA A 38 -7.57 -4.36 -7.77
N ILE A 39 -7.29 -4.33 -6.46
CA ILE A 39 -7.49 -5.46 -5.54
C ILE A 39 -8.91 -5.46 -4.92
N THR A 40 -9.53 -4.29 -4.73
CA THR A 40 -10.85 -4.15 -4.11
C THR A 40 -11.94 -5.05 -4.72
N PRO A 41 -12.10 -5.19 -6.05
CA PRO A 41 -13.09 -6.11 -6.61
C PRO A 41 -12.85 -7.57 -6.21
N PHE A 42 -11.59 -7.99 -6.09
CA PHE A 42 -11.23 -9.34 -5.65
C PHE A 42 -11.57 -9.55 -4.17
N ASP A 43 -11.29 -8.55 -3.32
CA ASP A 43 -11.64 -8.57 -1.89
C ASP A 43 -13.18 -8.64 -1.69
N VAL A 44 -13.96 -7.91 -2.48
CA VAL A 44 -15.43 -7.90 -2.40
C VAL A 44 -16.02 -9.24 -2.86
N ILE A 45 -15.53 -9.81 -3.96
CA ILE A 45 -15.98 -11.13 -4.43
C ILE A 45 -15.68 -12.20 -3.37
N LYS A 46 -14.48 -12.17 -2.79
CA LYS A 46 -14.06 -13.13 -1.77
C LYS A 46 -14.90 -13.02 -0.48
N THR A 47 -15.14 -11.80 0.01
CA THR A 47 -15.99 -11.59 1.21
C THR A 47 -17.43 -12.00 0.95
N ARG A 48 -17.97 -11.76 -0.26
CA ARG A 48 -19.31 -12.22 -0.65
C ARG A 48 -19.41 -13.74 -0.79
N MET A 49 -18.36 -14.41 -1.25
CA MET A 49 -18.29 -15.87 -1.25
C MET A 49 -18.29 -16.45 0.16
N MET A 50 -17.58 -15.82 1.11
CA MET A 50 -17.51 -16.27 2.51
C MET A 50 -18.80 -15.98 3.32
N THR A 51 -19.55 -14.97 2.93
CA THR A 51 -20.81 -14.57 3.60
C THR A 51 -22.06 -15.18 2.96
N SER A 52 -21.95 -15.80 1.78
CA SER A 52 -23.07 -16.47 1.12
C SER A 52 -23.32 -17.87 1.69
N PRO A 53 -24.59 -18.34 1.71
CA PRO A 53 -24.94 -19.66 2.25
C PRO A 53 -24.21 -20.80 1.52
N PRO A 54 -24.02 -21.96 2.20
CA PRO A 54 -23.26 -23.10 1.67
C PRO A 54 -23.91 -23.58 0.36
N GLY A 55 -23.23 -23.34 -0.77
CA GLY A 55 -23.73 -23.67 -2.11
C GLY A 55 -23.43 -22.60 -3.16
N ALA A 56 -23.46 -21.32 -2.80
CA ALA A 56 -23.15 -20.22 -3.73
C ALA A 56 -21.64 -20.13 -4.07
N ALA A 57 -20.78 -20.57 -3.15
CA ALA A 57 -19.32 -20.63 -3.35
C ALA A 57 -18.90 -21.65 -4.42
N ALA A 58 -19.76 -22.63 -4.75
CA ALA A 58 -19.48 -23.66 -5.76
C ALA A 58 -19.57 -23.12 -7.20
N ALA A 59 -20.22 -21.96 -7.40
CA ALA A 59 -20.40 -21.40 -8.74
C ALA A 59 -19.09 -20.90 -9.37
N GLY A 60 -18.07 -20.58 -8.56
CA GLY A 60 -16.80 -20.00 -9.01
C GLY A 60 -16.71 -18.48 -8.82
N MET A 61 -15.49 -17.97 -8.69
CA MET A 61 -15.23 -16.55 -8.36
C MET A 61 -15.75 -15.58 -9.43
N LEU A 62 -15.63 -15.95 -10.72
CA LEU A 62 -16.05 -15.12 -11.85
C LEU A 62 -17.58 -14.99 -11.95
N THR A 63 -18.30 -16.06 -11.64
CA THR A 63 -19.77 -16.16 -11.66
C THR A 63 -20.38 -15.39 -10.51
N VAL A 64 -19.77 -15.45 -9.32
CA VAL A 64 -20.15 -14.59 -8.18
C VAL A 64 -19.87 -13.11 -8.50
N GLY A 65 -18.73 -12.81 -9.12
CA GLY A 65 -18.40 -11.45 -9.59
C GLY A 65 -19.36 -10.92 -10.65
N ALA A 66 -19.74 -11.74 -11.62
CA ALA A 66 -20.70 -11.38 -12.66
C ALA A 66 -22.12 -11.17 -12.09
N ASN A 67 -22.56 -12.03 -11.16
CA ASN A 67 -23.84 -11.83 -10.47
C ASN A 67 -23.82 -10.58 -9.58
N LEU A 68 -22.70 -10.30 -8.92
CA LEU A 68 -22.53 -9.08 -8.13
C LEU A 68 -22.66 -7.82 -8.99
N LEU A 69 -22.00 -7.81 -10.14
CA LEU A 69 -22.10 -6.73 -11.13
C LEU A 69 -23.52 -6.59 -11.68
N ALA A 70 -24.21 -7.70 -11.95
CA ALA A 70 -25.57 -7.70 -12.49
C ALA A 70 -26.64 -7.28 -11.47
N THR A 71 -26.42 -7.54 -10.17
CA THR A 71 -27.40 -7.28 -9.11
C THR A 71 -27.22 -5.94 -8.42
N GLU A 72 -25.98 -5.55 -8.10
CA GLU A 72 -25.69 -4.32 -7.35
C GLU A 72 -24.86 -3.29 -8.13
N GLY A 73 -24.41 -3.65 -9.33
CA GLY A 73 -23.65 -2.75 -10.21
C GLY A 73 -22.20 -2.52 -9.79
N VAL A 74 -21.52 -1.67 -10.58
CA VAL A 74 -20.08 -1.40 -10.42
C VAL A 74 -19.76 -0.67 -9.11
N GLY A 75 -20.72 0.09 -8.56
CA GLY A 75 -20.58 0.79 -7.29
C GLY A 75 -20.39 -0.13 -6.08
N ALA A 76 -20.89 -1.37 -6.15
CA ALA A 76 -20.71 -2.35 -5.07
C ALA A 76 -19.27 -2.86 -4.97
N LEU A 77 -18.52 -2.90 -6.07
CA LEU A 77 -17.11 -3.33 -6.10
C LEU A 77 -16.16 -2.32 -5.46
N TYR A 78 -16.59 -1.06 -5.36
CA TYR A 78 -15.81 0.01 -4.73
C TYR A 78 -16.32 0.38 -3.33
N LYS A 79 -17.40 -0.23 -2.83
CA LYS A 79 -17.84 -0.01 -1.43
C LYS A 79 -16.72 -0.39 -0.47
N GLY A 80 -16.10 0.62 0.17
CA GLY A 80 -15.01 0.43 1.13
C GLY A 80 -13.65 1.04 0.75
N TRP A 81 -13.51 1.63 -0.45
CA TRP A 81 -12.24 2.29 -0.83
C TRP A 81 -11.93 3.52 0.05
N LEU A 82 -12.95 4.32 0.39
CA LEU A 82 -12.83 5.49 1.25
C LEU A 82 -12.29 5.15 2.65
N PRO A 83 -12.90 4.23 3.42
CA PRO A 83 -12.38 3.87 4.74
C PRO A 83 -10.98 3.27 4.68
N ARG A 84 -10.61 2.54 3.62
CA ARG A 84 -9.24 2.05 3.41
C ARG A 84 -8.25 3.19 3.20
N PHE A 85 -8.63 4.23 2.49
CA PHE A 85 -7.81 5.43 2.31
C PHE A 85 -7.61 6.19 3.63
N PHE A 86 -8.68 6.37 4.40
CA PHE A 86 -8.62 6.98 5.74
C PHE A 86 -7.81 6.16 6.74
N TRP A 87 -7.75 4.84 6.59
CA TRP A 87 -6.90 3.98 7.42
C TRP A 87 -5.41 4.15 7.12
N ILE A 88 -5.05 4.35 5.85
CA ILE A 88 -3.65 4.47 5.40
C ILE A 88 -3.09 5.87 5.69
N ALA A 89 -3.91 6.91 5.67
CA ALA A 89 -3.44 8.29 5.86
C ALA A 89 -2.70 8.54 7.21
N PRO A 90 -3.20 8.09 8.38
CA PRO A 90 -2.48 8.22 9.65
C PRO A 90 -1.18 7.43 9.70
N LEU A 91 -1.14 6.24 9.09
CA LEU A 91 0.07 5.43 8.98
C LEU A 91 1.15 6.17 8.18
N GLY A 92 0.76 6.85 7.10
CA GLY A 92 1.66 7.74 6.36
C GLY A 92 2.18 8.87 7.25
N ALA A 93 1.29 9.58 7.95
CA ALA A 93 1.66 10.67 8.85
C ALA A 93 2.63 10.23 9.96
N MET A 94 2.41 9.06 10.56
CA MET A 94 3.28 8.50 11.60
C MET A 94 4.68 8.16 11.06
N ASN A 95 4.78 7.60 9.85
CA ASN A 95 6.08 7.34 9.22
C ASN A 95 6.83 8.64 8.92
N PHE A 96 6.12 9.69 8.48
CA PHE A 96 6.72 10.99 8.24
C PHE A 96 7.24 11.63 9.54
N ALA A 97 6.42 11.65 10.60
CA ALA A 97 6.82 12.17 11.90
C ALA A 97 8.03 11.41 12.47
N GLY A 98 8.03 10.07 12.36
CA GLY A 98 9.17 9.25 12.78
C GLY A 98 10.45 9.56 11.98
N TYR A 99 10.34 9.82 10.68
CA TYR A 99 11.48 10.20 9.86
C TYR A 99 12.03 11.59 10.23
N GLU A 100 11.17 12.59 10.44
CA GLU A 100 11.63 13.92 10.87
C GLU A 100 12.33 13.90 12.22
N LEU A 101 11.79 13.15 13.20
CA LEU A 101 12.41 12.99 14.51
C LEU A 101 13.77 12.29 14.42
N ALA A 102 13.86 11.21 13.63
CA ALA A 102 15.11 10.50 13.43
C ALA A 102 16.16 11.38 12.73
N LYS A 103 15.75 12.17 11.75
CA LYS A 103 16.63 13.11 11.06
C LYS A 103 17.14 14.20 12.00
N GLN A 104 16.26 14.82 12.79
CA GLN A 104 16.64 15.81 13.80
C GLN A 104 17.64 15.24 14.81
N ALA A 105 17.42 14.03 15.31
CA ALA A 105 18.34 13.39 16.25
C ALA A 105 19.72 13.12 15.63
N ILE A 106 19.78 12.77 14.35
CA ILE A 106 21.06 12.56 13.64
C ILE A 106 21.77 13.90 13.41
N ASP A 107 21.02 14.95 13.06
CA ASP A 107 21.58 16.28 12.83
C ASP A 107 22.11 16.90 14.16
N ASP A 108 21.42 16.73 15.28
CA ASP A 108 21.87 17.19 16.62
C ASP A 108 23.17 16.50 17.06
N VAL A 109 23.28 15.18 16.88
CA VAL A 109 24.51 14.42 17.20
C VAL A 109 25.68 14.84 16.29
N GLY A 110 25.39 15.31 15.07
CA GLY A 110 26.38 15.84 14.14
C GLY A 110 26.93 17.23 14.52
N GLU A 111 26.19 17.99 15.33
CA GLU A 111 26.65 19.29 15.84
C GLU A 111 27.50 19.14 17.11
N GLU A 112 27.17 18.20 18.00
CA GLU A 112 27.98 17.95 19.21
C GLU A 112 29.41 17.45 18.89
N GLY A 113 29.60 16.71 17.79
CA GLY A 113 30.92 16.25 17.35
C GLY A 113 31.81 17.29 16.64
N LYS A 114 31.34 18.53 16.46
CA LYS A 114 32.13 19.63 15.85
C LYS A 114 32.64 20.66 16.87
N VAL A 115 32.26 20.52 18.14
CA VAL A 115 32.61 21.47 19.21
C VAL A 115 33.74 20.93 20.12
N GLU A 116 34.20 19.69 19.90
CA GLU A 116 35.44 19.14 20.50
C GLU A 116 36.64 19.16 19.53
#